data_AF-A0A521YQY8-F1
#
_entry.id   AF-A0A521YQY8-F1
#
_cell.length_a   1.000
_cell.length_b   1.000
_cell.length_c   1.000
_cell.angle_alpha   90.00
_cell.angle_beta   90.00
_cell.angle_gamma   90.00
#
_symmetry.space_group_name_H-M   'P 1'
#
loop_
_entity.id
_entity.type
_entity.pdbx_description
1 polymer ?
#
loop_
_entity_poly.entity_id
_entity_poly.type
_entity_poly.pdbx_seq_one_letter_code
_entity_poly.pdbx_strand_id
1 'polypeptide(L)'
;PLLEALHRLQRGTPSMGIRTALVTARSAPAHERAIRTLMNWNIEVDEAMFLGGLQKGEFLREFEPDFFFDDQTGHCESAAPHVPAGHVAAGVANIVRSAA
;
A
#
# COMPACT_ATOMS: atom_id res chain seq x y z
N PRO A 1 -8.98 -9.51 -3.78
CA PRO A 1 -9.02 -8.93 -5.14
C PRO A 1 -7.73 -8.18 -5.55
N LEU A 2 -7.33 -7.09 -4.85
CA LEU A 2 -6.12 -6.32 -5.23
C LEU A 2 -4.82 -7.10 -5.03
N LEU A 3 -4.54 -7.57 -3.81
CA LEU A 3 -3.29 -8.26 -3.49
C LEU A 3 -3.10 -9.54 -4.33
N GLU A 4 -4.20 -10.23 -4.62
CA GLU A 4 -4.20 -11.38 -5.54
C GLU A 4 -3.83 -10.98 -6.98
N ALA A 5 -4.38 -9.88 -7.49
CA ALA A 5 -4.04 -9.36 -8.81
C ALA A 5 -2.58 -8.93 -8.87
N LEU A 6 -2.09 -8.22 -7.85
CA LEU A 6 -0.70 -7.79 -7.75
C LEU A 6 0.27 -8.99 -7.71
N HIS A 7 -0.05 -10.01 -6.91
CA HIS A 7 0.74 -11.24 -6.87
C HIS A 7 0.80 -11.91 -8.25
N ARG A 8 -0.34 -12.04 -8.94
CA ARG A 8 -0.37 -12.62 -10.30
C ARG A 8 0.44 -11.79 -11.30
N LEU A 9 0.38 -10.47 -11.20
CA LEU A 9 1.13 -9.57 -12.08
C LEU A 9 2.65 -9.68 -11.85
N GLN A 10 3.11 -9.66 -10.59
CA GLN A 10 4.53 -9.86 -10.25
C GLN A 10 5.08 -11.21 -10.74
N ARG A 11 4.23 -12.24 -10.85
CA ARG A 11 4.61 -13.58 -11.29
C ARG A 11 4.40 -13.86 -12.78
N GLY A 12 3.61 -13.04 -13.46
CA GLY A 12 2.99 -13.40 -14.75
C GLY A 12 3.82 -13.08 -15.98
N THR A 13 4.65 -12.03 -15.96
CA THR A 13 5.33 -11.55 -17.18
C THR A 13 6.77 -11.10 -16.89
N PRO A 14 7.80 -11.82 -17.38
CA PRO A 14 9.20 -11.42 -17.22
C PRO A 14 9.55 -10.08 -17.88
N SER A 15 8.74 -9.61 -18.82
CA SER A 15 8.96 -8.37 -19.57
C SER A 15 8.39 -7.11 -18.92
N MET A 16 7.57 -7.24 -17.87
CA MET A 16 6.97 -6.11 -17.15
C MET A 16 7.54 -6.10 -15.74
N GLY A 17 8.41 -5.13 -15.44
CA GLY A 17 8.91 -4.90 -14.10
C GLY A 17 7.90 -4.07 -13.31
N ILE A 18 7.35 -4.64 -12.24
CA ILE A 18 6.50 -3.91 -11.30
C ILE A 18 7.35 -3.60 -10.07
N ARG A 19 7.60 -2.31 -9.83
CA ARG A 19 8.17 -1.84 -8.57
C ARG A 19 7.06 -1.48 -7.61
N THR A 20 7.18 -1.96 -6.39
CA THR A 20 6.16 -1.92 -5.35
C THR A 20 6.69 -1.18 -4.13
N ALA A 21 6.02 -0.09 -3.78
CA ALA A 21 6.33 0.69 -2.59
C ALA A 21 5.20 0.58 -1.55
N LEU A 22 5.55 0.28 -0.30
CA LEU A 22 4.65 0.38 0.84
C LEU A 22 4.76 1.77 1.46
N VAL A 23 3.72 2.59 1.35
CA VAL A 23 3.66 3.93 1.95
C VAL A 23 2.69 3.96 3.13
N THR A 24 3.18 4.31 4.31
CA THR A 24 2.35 4.39 5.53
C THR A 24 2.62 5.65 6.33
N ALA A 25 1.56 6.26 6.85
CA ALA A 25 1.64 7.42 7.74
C ALA A 25 2.19 7.07 9.13
N ARG A 26 2.25 5.77 9.48
CA ARG A 26 2.69 5.28 10.80
C ARG A 26 4.20 5.10 10.86
N SER A 27 4.81 5.50 11.97
CA SER A 27 6.23 5.24 12.28
C SER A 27 6.49 3.75 12.57
N ALA A 28 7.77 3.35 12.56
CA ALA A 28 8.20 2.09 13.18
C ALA A 28 7.81 2.05 14.67
N PRO A 29 7.32 0.92 15.23
CA PRO A 29 7.09 -0.42 14.66
C PRO A 29 5.65 -0.68 14.16
N ALA A 30 4.78 0.34 14.18
CA ALA A 30 3.33 0.21 13.95
C ALA A 30 2.93 -0.24 12.52
N HIS A 31 3.91 -0.43 11.64
CA HIS A 31 3.76 -0.85 10.25
C HIS A 31 4.10 -2.33 10.01
N GLU A 32 4.61 -3.06 11.01
CA GLU A 32 5.00 -4.47 10.89
C GLU A 32 3.85 -5.34 10.36
N ARG A 33 2.62 -5.02 10.77
CA ARG A 33 1.42 -5.71 10.29
C ARG A 33 1.25 -5.62 8.77
N ALA A 34 1.48 -4.45 8.18
CA ALA A 34 1.30 -4.25 6.74
C ALA A 34 2.33 -5.07 5.96
N ILE A 35 3.60 -5.06 6.41
CA ILE A 35 4.67 -5.86 5.83
C ILE A 35 4.34 -7.36 5.93
N ARG A 36 3.93 -7.84 7.11
CA ARG A 36 3.54 -9.25 7.32
C ARG A 36 2.38 -9.67 6.41
N THR A 37 1.40 -8.79 6.19
CA THR A 37 0.31 -9.07 5.24
C THR A 37 0.88 -9.27 3.84
N LEU A 38 1.73 -8.38 3.34
CA LEU A 38 2.30 -8.50 1.99
C LEU A 38 3.17 -9.76 1.86
N MET A 39 3.98 -10.08 2.87
CA MET A 39 4.76 -11.33 2.93
C MET A 39 3.86 -12.57 2.88
N ASN A 40 2.77 -12.60 3.65
CA ASN A 40 1.83 -13.73 3.64
C ASN A 40 1.12 -13.91 2.28
N TRP A 41 0.95 -12.82 1.53
CA TRP A 41 0.44 -12.85 0.16
C TRP A 41 1.52 -13.11 -0.90
N ASN A 42 2.76 -13.31 -0.46
CA ASN A 42 3.91 -13.55 -1.33
C ASN A 42 4.10 -12.42 -2.36
N ILE A 43 3.90 -11.18 -1.90
CA ILE A 43 4.11 -9.95 -2.66
C ILE A 43 5.48 -9.39 -2.29
N GLU A 44 6.32 -9.20 -3.30
CA GLU A 44 7.60 -8.52 -3.14
C GLU A 44 7.34 -7.03 -2.94
N VAL A 45 8.19 -6.38 -2.13
CA VAL A 45 8.14 -4.95 -1.84
C VAL A 45 9.55 -4.42 -2.01
N ASP A 46 9.74 -3.53 -2.97
CA ASP A 46 11.04 -2.96 -3.30
C ASP A 46 11.40 -1.83 -2.31
N GLU A 47 10.40 -1.06 -1.89
CA GLU A 47 10.58 0.13 -1.06
C GLU A 47 9.52 0.19 0.05
N ALA A 48 9.92 0.65 1.24
CA ALA A 48 9.00 0.88 2.34
C ALA A 48 9.26 2.25 2.96
N MET A 49 8.21 3.08 2.99
CA MET A 49 8.29 4.48 3.38
C MET A 49 7.35 4.76 4.56
N PHE A 50 7.97 5.15 5.67
CA PHE A 50 7.31 5.47 6.93
C PHE A 50 7.28 6.98 7.10
N LEU A 51 6.15 7.59 6.76
CA LEU A 51 6.03 9.05 6.69
C LEU A 51 5.96 9.72 8.07
N GLY A 52 5.71 8.97 9.15
CA GLY A 52 5.79 9.49 10.52
C GLY A 52 4.90 10.71 10.79
N GLY A 53 3.73 10.77 10.15
CA GLY A 53 2.80 11.90 10.23
C GLY A 53 2.96 12.95 9.13
N LEU A 54 3.94 12.83 8.22
CA LEU A 54 4.00 13.66 7.02
C LEU A 54 2.79 13.40 6.11
N GLN A 55 2.39 14.43 5.36
CA GLN A 55 1.26 14.34 4.44
C GLN A 55 1.60 13.44 3.25
N LYS A 56 0.72 12.47 3.00
CA LYS A 56 0.89 11.46 1.94
C LYS A 56 0.86 12.09 0.54
N GLY A 57 0.04 13.12 0.32
CA GLY A 57 -0.09 13.78 -0.99
C GLY A 57 1.22 14.41 -1.48
N GLU A 58 1.86 15.25 -0.67
CA GLU A 58 3.16 15.87 -1.01
C GLU A 58 4.25 14.82 -1.24
N PHE A 59 4.25 13.76 -0.43
CA PHE A 59 5.18 12.65 -0.63
C PHE A 59 4.96 11.95 -1.98
N LEU A 60 3.71 11.61 -2.31
CA LEU A 60 3.37 10.93 -3.55
C LEU A 60 3.63 11.80 -4.79
N ARG A 61 3.49 13.11 -4.66
CA ARG A 61 3.83 14.08 -5.71
C ARG A 61 5.33 14.01 -6.07
N GLU A 62 6.20 13.88 -5.07
CA GLU A 62 7.65 13.78 -5.30
C GLU A 62 8.08 12.36 -5.69
N PHE A 63 7.41 11.34 -5.15
CA PHE A 63 7.73 9.94 -5.44
C PHE A 63 7.27 9.50 -6.84
N GLU A 64 6.29 10.20 -7.43
CA GLU A 64 5.76 9.96 -8.78
C GLU A 64 5.43 8.50 -9.13
N PRO A 65 4.63 7.77 -8.30
CA PRO A 65 4.18 6.43 -8.64
C PRO A 65 3.20 6.46 -9.82
N ASP A 66 3.27 5.44 -10.70
CA ASP A 66 2.31 5.26 -11.79
C ASP A 66 0.87 5.09 -11.27
N PHE A 67 0.72 4.36 -10.15
CA PHE A 67 -0.57 4.15 -9.48
C PHE A 67 -0.38 4.12 -7.97
N PHE A 68 -1.31 4.76 -7.25
CA PHE A 68 -1.42 4.71 -5.80
C PHE A 68 -2.72 4.03 -5.39
N PHE A 69 -2.66 3.13 -4.40
CA PHE A 69 -3.83 2.42 -3.87
C PHE A 69 -3.93 2.57 -2.35
N ASP A 70 -5.14 2.84 -1.85
CA ASP A 70 -5.42 2.96 -0.41
C ASP A 70 -6.86 2.52 -0.09
N ASP A 71 -7.10 2.14 1.17
CA ASP A 71 -8.42 1.70 1.65
C ASP A 71 -9.25 2.83 2.27
N GLN A 72 -8.66 4.01 2.47
CA GLN A 72 -9.34 5.18 2.97
C GLN A 72 -9.60 6.18 1.84
N THR A 73 -10.87 6.50 1.61
CA THR A 73 -11.28 7.46 0.59
C THR A 73 -10.56 8.80 0.72
N GLY A 74 -10.37 9.33 1.94
CA GLY A 74 -9.63 10.57 2.16
C GLY A 74 -8.16 10.51 1.74
N HIS A 75 -7.49 9.35 1.84
CA HIS A 75 -6.14 9.19 1.31
C HIS A 75 -6.14 9.20 -0.23
N CYS A 76 -7.12 8.56 -0.86
CA CYS A 76 -7.26 8.62 -2.31
C CYS A 76 -7.57 10.04 -2.80
N GLU A 77 -8.49 10.75 -2.14
CA GLU A 77 -8.87 12.14 -2.48
C GLU A 77 -7.70 13.11 -2.32
N SER A 78 -6.86 12.95 -1.30
CA SER A 78 -5.65 13.77 -1.12
C SER A 78 -4.53 13.41 -2.10
N ALA A 79 -4.49 12.18 -2.62
CA ALA A 79 -3.49 11.74 -3.60
C ALA A 79 -3.89 12.05 -5.05
N ALA A 80 -5.19 11.99 -5.36
CA ALA A 80 -5.73 12.15 -6.72
C ALA A 80 -5.31 13.44 -7.46
N PRO A 81 -5.07 14.60 -6.80
CA PRO A 81 -4.53 15.78 -7.45
C PRO A 81 -3.08 15.62 -7.95
N HIS A 82 -2.35 14.63 -7.45
CA HIS A 82 -0.93 14.43 -7.68
C HIS A 82 -0.62 13.18 -8.50
N VAL A 83 -1.36 12.10 -8.26
CA VAL A 83 -1.09 10.76 -8.85
C VAL A 83 -2.40 10.03 -9.14
N PRO A 84 -2.43 9.10 -10.12
CA PRO A 84 -3.58 8.20 -10.30
C PRO A 84 -3.85 7.38 -9.03
N ALA A 85 -4.99 7.63 -8.39
CA ALA A 85 -5.36 7.01 -7.12
C ALA A 85 -6.55 6.05 -7.28
N GLY A 86 -6.40 4.82 -6.79
CA GLY A 86 -7.42 3.79 -6.76
C GLY A 86 -7.86 3.45 -5.32
N HIS A 87 -9.14 3.63 -5.02
CA HIS A 87 -9.69 3.19 -3.74
C HIS A 87 -9.92 1.68 -3.73
N VAL A 88 -9.36 1.02 -2.71
CA VAL A 88 -9.52 -0.41 -2.48
C VAL A 88 -10.58 -0.57 -1.42
N ALA A 89 -11.77 -1.07 -1.81
CA ALA A 89 -12.86 -1.28 -0.87
C ALA A 89 -12.38 -2.06 0.37
N ALA A 90 -12.60 -1.48 1.55
CA ALA A 90 -12.20 -2.07 2.81
C ALA A 90 -12.76 -3.50 2.92
N GLY A 91 -11.88 -4.45 3.25
CA GLY A 91 -12.25 -5.83 3.49
C GLY A 91 -12.92 -6.04 4.85
N VAL A 92 -12.88 -7.28 5.34
CA VAL A 92 -13.40 -7.62 6.67
C VAL A 92 -12.57 -6.92 7.75
N ALA A 93 -13.24 -6.16 8.63
CA ALA A 93 -12.61 -5.61 9.81
C ALA A 93 -12.10 -6.75 10.69
N ASN A 94 -10.78 -6.82 10.84
CA ASN A 94 -10.16 -7.78 11.75
C ASN A 94 -10.41 -7.32 13.17
N ILE A 95 -11.36 -7.97 13.84
CA ILE A 95 -11.60 -7.77 15.27
C ILE A 95 -10.38 -8.32 16.01
N VAL A 96 -9.69 -7.48 16.78
CA VAL A 96 -8.64 -7.95 17.69
C VAL A 96 -9.33 -8.91 18.66
N ARG A 97 -9.02 -10.21 18.58
CA ARG A 97 -9.41 -11.13 19.64
C ARG A 97 -8.62 -10.70 20.88
N SER A 98 -9.31 -10.14 21.87
CA SER A 98 -8.74 -9.98 23.20
C SER A 98 -8.27 -11.35 23.66
N ALA A 99 -6.98 -11.47 23.98
CA ALA A 99 -6.46 -12.66 24.64
C ALA A 99 -7.21 -12.83 25.96
N ALA A 100 -7.81 -14.01 26.14
CA ALA A 100 -8.36 -14.45 27.41
C ALA A 100 -7.23 -14.84 28.37
#